data_AF-A0A2D5TJP1-F1
#
_entry.id   AF-A0A2D5TJP1-F1
#
_cell.length_a   1.000
_cell.length_b   1.000
_cell.length_c   1.000
_cell.angle_alpha   90.00
_cell.angle_beta   90.00
_cell.angle_gamma   90.00
#
_symmetry.space_group_name_H-M   'P 1'
#
loop_
_entity.id
_entity.type
_entity.pdbx_description
1 polymer ?
#
loop_
_entity_poly.entity_id
_entity_poly.type
_entity_poly.pdbx_seq_one_letter_code
_entity_poly.pdbx_strand_id
1 'polypeptide(L)'
;MTAPKLTDKEWREIQAKWEGDPRPGYKWLVEELNLHVSSQAVGKRARRKGKEWKKVDERKWEAGELQKRVKVGVGKPKKPETDKNHGDGGNEPPEDGNVGSGKESNNLPANTDNTKRGRGQPTAYRAEYAYQVFKLCLLGMTQDDIADFFGVCTKTIDNWKNEHPEFLRSIRNGRHAADAEVANSMYLNACGYSHDAVHVSVFMGEVTLTNITKHYPPNFQAGRLWLMNRQPKLWKEKVPPPIDVDNNDIATDEELAAIREDSLRKSREAALTVIGRGERLGLTIDQVSDGD
;
A
#
# COMPACT_ATOMS: atom_id res chain seq x y z
N MET A 1 -44.88 15.87 -3.04
CA MET A 1 -45.57 15.43 -1.81
C MET A 1 -44.54 14.75 -0.92
N THR A 2 -44.22 15.33 0.24
CA THR A 2 -43.19 14.77 1.14
C THR A 2 -43.79 13.61 1.92
N ALA A 3 -43.16 12.43 1.89
CA ALA A 3 -43.66 11.24 2.58
C ALA A 3 -43.95 11.52 4.07
N PRO A 4 -45.05 10.99 4.64
CA PRO A 4 -45.42 11.21 6.02
C PRO A 4 -44.33 10.68 6.97
N LYS A 5 -43.94 11.50 7.96
CA LYS A 5 -42.93 11.14 8.96
C LYS A 5 -43.57 10.24 10.02
N LEU A 6 -42.92 9.12 10.34
CA LEU A 6 -43.32 8.28 11.48
C LEU A 6 -43.36 9.10 12.78
N THR A 7 -44.42 8.89 13.54
CA THR A 7 -44.66 9.46 14.87
C THR A 7 -43.75 8.81 15.92
N ASP A 8 -43.52 9.50 17.05
CA ASP A 8 -42.65 8.98 18.10
C ASP A 8 -43.20 7.72 18.80
N LYS A 9 -44.50 7.44 18.71
CA LYS A 9 -45.11 6.19 19.19
C LYS A 9 -44.70 5.00 18.31
N GLU A 10 -44.79 5.16 17.00
CA GLU A 10 -44.37 4.13 16.02
C GLU A 10 -42.87 3.83 16.14
N TRP A 11 -42.03 4.83 16.41
CA TRP A 11 -40.60 4.62 16.66
C TRP A 11 -40.31 3.79 17.92
N ARG A 12 -41.17 3.85 18.95
CA ARG A 12 -41.02 3.04 20.18
C ARG A 12 -41.44 1.59 19.93
N GLU A 13 -42.45 1.36 19.12
CA GLU A 13 -42.87 0.00 18.73
C GLU A 13 -41.82 -0.70 17.88
N ILE A 14 -41.21 0.03 16.93
CA ILE A 14 -40.06 -0.44 16.14
C ILE A 14 -38.88 -0.79 17.07
N GLN A 15 -38.62 0.02 18.09
CA GLN A 15 -37.58 -0.25 19.08
C GLN A 15 -37.85 -1.54 19.86
N ALA A 16 -39.07 -1.68 20.40
CA ALA A 16 -39.45 -2.84 21.20
C ALA A 16 -39.36 -4.16 20.38
N LYS A 17 -39.78 -4.13 19.11
CA LYS A 17 -39.62 -5.29 18.22
C LYS A 17 -38.16 -5.60 17.88
N TRP A 18 -37.35 -4.57 17.62
CA TRP A 18 -35.92 -4.78 17.35
C TRP A 18 -35.20 -5.34 18.58
N GLU A 19 -35.56 -4.91 19.80
CA GLU A 19 -34.97 -5.43 21.05
C GLU A 19 -35.35 -6.90 21.28
N GLY A 20 -36.61 -7.28 20.98
CA GLY A 20 -37.12 -8.65 21.17
C GLY A 20 -36.61 -9.70 20.16
N ASP A 21 -36.15 -9.30 18.98
CA ASP A 21 -35.73 -10.24 17.93
C ASP A 21 -34.19 -10.41 17.87
N PRO A 22 -33.61 -11.62 17.86
CA PRO A 22 -32.17 -11.82 17.81
C PRO A 22 -31.49 -11.37 16.49
N ARG A 23 -32.24 -11.09 15.42
CA ARG A 23 -31.67 -10.81 14.09
C ARG A 23 -30.96 -9.43 14.00
N PRO A 24 -29.74 -9.39 13.44
CA PRO A 24 -29.01 -8.14 13.23
C PRO A 24 -29.54 -7.34 12.03
N GLY A 25 -29.35 -6.02 12.06
CA GLY A 25 -29.74 -5.11 10.99
C GLY A 25 -31.19 -4.60 11.10
N TYR A 26 -31.63 -3.86 10.07
CA TYR A 26 -32.91 -3.12 10.07
C TYR A 26 -33.80 -3.39 8.86
N LYS A 27 -33.36 -4.26 7.93
CA LYS A 27 -34.09 -4.53 6.69
C LYS A 27 -35.39 -5.29 6.96
N TRP A 28 -35.31 -6.31 7.79
CA TRP A 28 -36.45 -7.14 8.19
C TRP A 28 -37.53 -6.34 8.94
N LEU A 29 -37.14 -5.31 9.73
CA LEU A 29 -38.12 -4.43 10.38
C LEU A 29 -38.99 -3.66 9.41
N VAL A 30 -38.43 -3.23 8.27
CA VAL A 30 -39.18 -2.46 7.27
C VAL A 30 -40.15 -3.38 6.53
N GLU A 31 -39.72 -4.61 6.23
CA GLU A 31 -40.52 -5.60 5.52
C GLU A 31 -41.65 -6.17 6.39
N GLU A 32 -41.40 -6.50 7.66
CA GLU A 32 -42.39 -7.12 8.56
C GLU A 32 -43.40 -6.14 9.16
N LEU A 33 -43.00 -4.87 9.40
CA LEU A 33 -43.91 -3.82 9.86
C LEU A 33 -44.52 -3.01 8.70
N ASN A 34 -44.19 -3.37 7.45
CA ASN A 34 -44.59 -2.68 6.23
C ASN A 34 -44.44 -1.15 6.35
N LEU A 35 -43.26 -0.72 6.81
CA LEU A 35 -43.01 0.68 7.13
C LEU A 35 -42.81 1.50 5.86
N HIS A 36 -43.42 2.67 5.81
CA HIS A 36 -43.26 3.66 4.72
C HIS A 36 -41.87 4.35 4.73
N VAL A 37 -40.91 3.87 5.53
CA VAL A 37 -39.55 4.42 5.66
C VAL A 37 -38.51 3.36 5.28
N SER A 38 -37.43 3.79 4.63
CA SER A 38 -36.35 2.87 4.24
C SER A 38 -35.54 2.38 5.45
N SER A 39 -34.89 1.22 5.29
CA SER A 39 -34.01 0.63 6.32
C SER A 39 -32.85 1.54 6.70
N GLN A 40 -32.41 2.42 5.77
CA GLN A 40 -31.42 3.46 6.03
C GLN A 40 -31.95 4.56 6.95
N ALA A 41 -33.23 4.93 6.83
CA ALA A 41 -33.85 5.91 7.71
C ALA A 41 -33.95 5.39 9.16
N VAL A 42 -34.30 4.11 9.33
CA VAL A 42 -34.26 3.41 10.62
C VAL A 42 -32.83 3.39 11.18
N GLY A 43 -31.84 3.04 10.36
CA GLY A 43 -30.43 3.06 10.75
C GLY A 43 -29.90 4.44 11.16
N LYS A 44 -30.37 5.53 10.53
CA LYS A 44 -30.02 6.91 10.92
C LYS A 44 -30.66 7.30 12.25
N ARG A 45 -31.92 6.90 12.51
CA ARG A 45 -32.59 7.12 13.80
C ARG A 45 -31.90 6.35 14.93
N ALA A 46 -31.49 5.12 14.65
CA ALA A 46 -30.77 4.23 15.55
C ALA A 46 -29.33 4.66 15.88
N ARG A 47 -28.76 5.66 15.19
CA ARG A 47 -27.42 6.22 15.44
C ARG A 47 -27.45 7.62 16.04
N ARG A 48 -28.64 8.19 16.29
CA ARG A 48 -28.78 9.53 16.88
C ARG A 48 -28.32 9.48 18.34
N LYS A 49 -27.53 10.49 18.75
CA LYS A 49 -26.82 10.60 20.05
C LYS A 49 -27.52 9.86 21.21
N GLY A 50 -26.84 8.85 21.76
CA GLY A 50 -27.19 8.20 23.03
C GLY A 50 -28.00 6.90 22.94
N LYS A 51 -28.39 6.43 21.75
CA LYS A 51 -29.00 5.10 21.57
C LYS A 51 -28.20 4.33 20.52
N GLU A 52 -27.57 3.22 20.88
CA GLU A 52 -26.90 2.32 19.93
C GLU A 52 -27.72 1.05 19.74
N TRP A 53 -28.48 0.95 18.67
CA TRP A 53 -29.11 -0.32 18.30
C TRP A 53 -28.12 -1.17 17.52
N LYS A 54 -27.24 -1.88 18.22
CA LYS A 54 -26.27 -2.80 17.61
C LYS A 54 -26.46 -4.22 18.13
N LYS A 55 -26.71 -5.15 17.20
CA LYS A 55 -26.61 -6.60 17.41
C LYS A 55 -25.50 -7.11 16.50
N VAL A 56 -24.62 -7.94 17.05
CA VAL A 56 -23.50 -8.53 16.28
C VAL A 56 -24.09 -9.57 15.35
N ASP A 57 -23.75 -9.47 14.05
CA ASP A 57 -24.10 -10.48 13.06
C ASP A 57 -23.02 -11.56 13.07
N GLU A 58 -23.23 -12.61 13.86
CA GLU A 58 -22.29 -13.73 14.02
C GLU A 58 -21.93 -14.36 12.67
N ARG A 59 -22.88 -14.46 11.73
CA ARG A 59 -22.63 -15.00 10.38
C ARG A 59 -21.68 -14.13 9.56
N LYS A 60 -21.79 -12.79 9.66
CA LYS A 60 -20.85 -11.87 9.03
C LYS A 60 -19.50 -11.83 9.73
N TRP A 61 -19.50 -11.99 11.06
CA TRP A 61 -18.27 -12.08 11.83
C TRP A 61 -17.45 -13.31 11.42
N GLU A 62 -18.08 -14.48 11.38
CA GLU A 62 -17.45 -15.74 10.96
C GLU A 62 -16.95 -15.68 9.51
N ALA A 63 -17.74 -15.13 8.59
CA ALA A 63 -17.32 -14.96 7.19
C ALA A 63 -16.13 -13.99 7.05
N GLY A 64 -16.11 -12.91 7.83
CA GLY A 64 -14.98 -11.98 7.89
C GLY A 64 -13.72 -12.60 8.49
N GLU A 65 -13.88 -13.43 9.52
CA GLU A 65 -12.79 -14.15 10.18
C GLU A 65 -12.19 -15.22 9.26
N LEU A 66 -13.02 -15.97 8.52
CA LEU A 66 -12.59 -16.91 7.49
C LEU A 66 -11.82 -16.21 6.36
N GLN A 67 -12.31 -15.06 5.88
CA GLN A 67 -11.61 -14.27 4.85
C GLN A 67 -10.26 -13.74 5.32
N LYS A 68 -10.12 -13.36 6.60
CA LYS A 68 -8.84 -12.97 7.19
C LYS A 68 -7.87 -14.15 7.25
N ARG A 69 -8.34 -15.34 7.64
CA ARG A 69 -7.52 -16.57 7.67
C ARG A 69 -7.04 -16.99 6.29
N VAL A 70 -7.89 -16.85 5.26
CA VAL A 70 -7.54 -17.13 3.86
C VAL A 70 -6.50 -16.13 3.31
N LYS A 71 -6.57 -14.85 3.71
CA LYS A 71 -5.61 -13.81 3.27
C LYS A 71 -4.21 -13.92 3.89
N VAL A 72 -4.05 -14.59 5.03
CA VAL A 72 -2.73 -14.82 5.65
C VAL A 72 -1.89 -15.83 4.83
N GLY A 73 -2.52 -16.65 3.98
CA GLY A 73 -1.83 -17.68 3.19
C GLY A 73 -1.32 -17.25 1.80
N VAL A 74 -1.72 -16.08 1.27
CA VAL A 74 -1.33 -15.65 -0.08
C VAL A 74 -0.95 -14.17 -0.07
N GLY A 75 0.34 -13.89 0.10
CA GLY A 75 0.90 -12.55 -0.05
C GLY A 75 0.81 -12.07 -1.49
N LYS A 76 -0.03 -11.05 -1.75
CA LYS A 76 -0.06 -10.32 -3.02
C LYS A 76 0.57 -8.94 -2.80
N PRO A 77 1.49 -8.47 -3.67
CA PRO A 77 2.19 -7.22 -3.47
C PRO A 77 1.22 -6.03 -3.56
N LYS A 78 1.30 -5.10 -2.60
CA LYS A 78 0.51 -3.86 -2.62
C LYS A 78 1.13 -2.88 -3.62
N LYS A 79 0.29 -2.33 -4.51
CA LYS A 79 0.61 -1.17 -5.35
C LYS A 79 0.91 0.05 -4.46
N PRO A 80 1.85 0.93 -4.85
CA PRO A 80 2.10 2.16 -4.12
C PRO A 80 0.92 3.13 -4.26
N GLU A 81 0.36 3.56 -3.14
CA GLU A 81 -0.55 4.71 -3.05
C GLU A 81 0.25 5.99 -3.27
N THR A 82 -0.21 6.82 -4.20
CA THR A 82 0.38 8.13 -4.50
C THR A 82 -0.08 9.16 -3.46
N ASP A 83 0.83 9.60 -2.60
CA ASP A 83 0.61 10.73 -1.72
C ASP A 83 0.69 12.05 -2.51
N LYS A 84 -0.40 12.82 -2.47
CA LYS A 84 -0.48 14.18 -3.02
C LYS A 84 0.20 15.14 -2.03
N ASN A 85 1.46 15.49 -2.30
CA ASN A 85 2.16 16.55 -1.57
C ASN A 85 1.51 17.92 -1.85
N HIS A 86 0.95 18.53 -0.80
CA HIS A 86 0.79 19.97 -0.71
C HIS A 86 2.14 20.57 -0.32
N GLY A 87 2.66 21.49 -1.14
CA GLY A 87 3.88 22.22 -0.83
C GLY A 87 3.63 23.30 0.22
N ASP A 88 4.63 23.53 1.07
CA ASP A 88 4.72 24.76 1.84
C ASP A 88 6.16 25.25 1.96
N GLY A 89 6.33 26.49 1.51
CA GLY A 89 7.17 27.58 2.00
C GLY A 89 8.49 27.28 2.69
N GLY A 90 9.56 27.82 2.11
CA GLY A 90 10.86 27.93 2.77
C GLY A 90 10.85 28.90 3.95
N ASN A 91 11.88 28.78 4.78
CA ASN A 91 12.47 29.93 5.45
C ASN A 91 13.96 29.68 5.70
N GLU A 92 14.75 30.69 5.37
CA GLU A 92 16.20 30.76 5.54
C GLU A 92 16.59 30.84 7.04
N PRO A 93 17.80 30.40 7.42
CA PRO A 93 18.29 30.49 8.79
C PRO A 93 18.99 31.84 9.06
N PRO A 94 18.95 32.39 10.29
CA PRO A 94 19.87 33.44 10.67
C PRO A 94 21.15 32.85 11.29
N GLU A 95 22.29 33.33 10.80
CA GLU A 95 23.59 33.26 11.48
C GLU A 95 23.63 34.31 12.60
N ASP A 96 24.28 33.99 13.73
CA ASP A 96 25.05 34.93 14.55
C ASP A 96 25.95 34.15 15.51
N GLY A 97 27.20 34.61 15.67
CA GLY A 97 28.26 33.91 16.36
C GLY A 97 28.57 34.33 17.80
N ASN A 98 29.54 33.60 18.36
CA ASN A 98 30.60 34.03 19.31
C ASN A 98 30.53 33.60 20.81
N VAL A 99 31.42 32.65 21.13
CA VAL A 99 32.37 32.50 22.27
C VAL A 99 31.90 32.52 23.74
N GLY A 100 32.33 31.48 24.49
CA GLY A 100 32.46 31.51 25.95
C GLY A 100 32.97 30.19 26.56
N SER A 101 34.22 30.19 27.00
CA SER A 101 34.95 29.10 27.70
C SER A 101 34.40 28.77 29.09
N GLY A 102 34.43 27.50 29.54
CA GLY A 102 34.08 27.15 30.92
C GLY A 102 34.01 25.66 31.27
N LYS A 103 35.15 25.12 31.70
CA LYS A 103 35.44 24.02 32.67
C LYS A 103 34.37 22.97 33.07
N GLU A 104 34.87 21.74 33.08
CA GLU A 104 34.37 20.52 33.73
C GLU A 104 33.63 20.72 35.06
N SER A 105 32.51 20.01 35.22
CA SER A 105 32.19 19.37 36.50
C SER A 105 31.43 18.06 36.26
N ASN A 106 32.02 16.98 36.77
CA ASN A 106 31.41 15.66 36.91
C ASN A 106 30.16 15.77 37.80
N ASN A 107 29.03 15.26 37.32
CA ASN A 107 27.96 14.77 38.18
C ASN A 107 27.17 13.70 37.42
N LEU A 108 27.55 12.44 37.62
CA LEU A 108 26.60 11.32 37.49
C LEU A 108 25.59 11.46 38.63
N PRO A 109 24.28 11.63 38.37
CA PRO A 109 23.31 11.44 39.44
C PRO A 109 23.19 9.94 39.72
N ALA A 110 23.48 9.62 40.98
CA ALA A 110 23.31 8.31 41.58
C ALA A 110 21.89 7.75 41.34
N ASN A 111 21.88 6.48 40.97
CA ASN A 111 20.76 5.57 40.92
C ASN A 111 19.90 5.68 42.20
N THR A 112 18.68 6.20 42.07
CA THR A 112 17.61 5.99 43.05
C THR A 112 16.64 4.97 42.48
N ASP A 113 16.75 3.78 43.03
CA ASP A 113 15.87 2.65 42.87
C ASP A 113 14.43 3.07 43.22
N ASN A 114 13.48 2.92 42.29
CA ASN A 114 12.06 3.01 42.61
C ASN A 114 11.30 1.77 42.12
N THR A 115 10.94 1.00 43.12
CA THR A 115 10.06 -0.17 43.14
C THR A 115 8.71 0.08 42.46
N LYS A 116 8.40 -0.76 41.45
CA LYS A 116 7.14 -1.50 41.24
C LYS A 116 7.16 -2.01 39.79
N ARG A 117 7.49 -3.29 39.61
CA ARG A 117 7.36 -3.98 38.32
C ARG A 117 5.87 -4.19 38.03
N GLY A 118 5.22 -3.16 37.50
CA GLY A 118 3.91 -3.29 36.89
C GLY A 118 4.00 -4.25 35.71
N ARG A 119 3.09 -5.22 35.66
CA ARG A 119 2.93 -6.14 34.51
C ARG A 119 2.56 -5.32 33.28
N GLY A 120 3.57 -4.95 32.52
CA GLY A 120 3.48 -4.30 31.22
C GLY A 120 4.88 -4.27 30.62
N GLN A 121 4.99 -4.63 29.34
CA GLN A 121 6.22 -4.43 28.60
C GLN A 121 6.60 -2.95 28.66
N PRO A 122 7.86 -2.57 28.94
CA PRO A 122 8.25 -1.18 28.98
C PRO A 122 8.18 -0.57 27.58
N THR A 123 7.03 0.00 27.23
CA THR A 123 6.81 0.76 25.99
C THR A 123 7.34 2.19 26.08
N ALA A 124 8.05 2.51 27.16
CA ALA A 124 8.61 3.84 27.38
C ALA A 124 9.75 4.09 26.38
N TYR A 125 9.62 5.18 25.65
CA TYR A 125 10.66 5.68 24.76
C TYR A 125 11.94 5.98 25.54
N ARG A 126 13.09 5.68 24.93
CA ARG A 126 14.41 6.07 25.43
C ARG A 126 15.09 6.92 24.36
N ALA A 127 15.76 8.00 24.78
CA ALA A 127 16.46 8.90 23.86
C ALA A 127 17.49 8.18 22.97
N GLU A 128 18.11 7.11 23.49
CA GLU A 128 19.04 6.25 22.73
C GLU A 128 18.42 5.62 21.47
N TYR A 129 17.10 5.41 21.46
CA TYR A 129 16.40 4.82 20.32
C TYR A 129 16.48 5.69 19.07
N ALA A 130 16.61 7.02 19.22
CA ALA A 130 16.81 7.92 18.07
C ALA A 130 18.07 7.55 17.28
N TYR A 131 19.19 7.35 17.97
CA TYR A 131 20.45 6.96 17.34
C TYR A 131 20.42 5.54 16.75
N GLN A 132 19.75 4.60 17.43
CA GLN A 132 19.58 3.24 16.92
C GLN A 132 18.74 3.24 15.65
N VAL A 133 17.63 3.96 15.62
CA VAL A 133 16.76 4.03 14.45
C VAL A 133 17.41 4.72 13.27
N PHE A 134 18.26 5.72 13.49
CA PHE A 134 19.07 6.29 12.41
C PHE A 134 19.90 5.20 11.70
N LYS A 135 20.58 4.33 12.48
CA LYS A 135 21.36 3.22 11.93
C LYS A 135 20.48 2.18 11.24
N LEU A 136 19.34 1.81 11.82
CA LEU A 136 18.40 0.86 11.20
C LEU A 136 17.86 1.40 9.87
N CYS A 137 17.56 2.70 9.79
CA CYS A 137 17.13 3.35 8.56
C CYS A 137 18.24 3.37 7.50
N LEU A 138 19.51 3.57 7.90
CA LEU A 138 20.65 3.49 6.99
C LEU A 138 20.84 2.09 6.39
N LEU A 139 20.46 1.05 7.15
CA LEU A 139 20.43 -0.34 6.68
C LEU A 139 19.22 -0.64 5.75
N GLY A 140 18.32 0.33 5.54
CA GLY A 140 17.14 0.17 4.69
C GLY A 140 15.97 -0.56 5.37
N MET A 141 15.95 -0.64 6.70
CA MET A 141 14.86 -1.30 7.42
C MET A 141 13.54 -0.53 7.29
N THR A 142 12.45 -1.29 7.14
CA THR A 142 11.10 -0.73 7.10
C THR A 142 10.61 -0.37 8.50
N GLN A 143 9.52 0.40 8.58
CA GLN A 143 8.94 0.76 9.89
C GLN A 143 8.46 -0.49 10.66
N ASP A 144 8.05 -1.54 9.96
CA ASP A 144 7.63 -2.81 10.56
C ASP A 144 8.84 -3.54 11.15
N ASP A 145 9.95 -3.62 10.41
CA ASP A 145 11.20 -4.21 10.91
C ASP A 145 11.77 -3.45 12.12
N ILE A 146 11.64 -2.11 12.13
CA ILE A 146 12.03 -1.27 13.26
C ILE A 146 11.15 -1.58 14.48
N ALA A 147 9.85 -1.76 14.28
CA ALA A 147 8.92 -2.11 15.35
C ALA A 147 9.26 -3.48 15.94
N ASP A 148 9.52 -4.47 15.09
CA ASP A 148 9.96 -5.81 15.47
C ASP A 148 11.30 -5.78 16.22
N PHE A 149 12.26 -4.96 15.78
CA PHE A 149 13.56 -4.79 16.45
C PHE A 149 13.40 -4.30 17.91
N PHE A 150 12.50 -3.36 18.17
CA PHE A 150 12.20 -2.90 19.53
C PHE A 150 11.19 -3.77 20.27
N GLY A 151 10.61 -4.78 19.60
CA GLY A 151 9.53 -5.60 20.13
C GLY A 151 8.26 -4.81 20.43
N VAL A 152 8.03 -3.69 19.74
CA VAL A 152 6.84 -2.83 19.93
C VAL A 152 5.92 -2.94 18.72
N CYS A 153 4.66 -2.51 18.85
CA CYS A 153 3.79 -2.43 17.69
C CYS A 153 4.12 -1.19 16.84
N THR A 154 3.82 -1.24 15.54
CA THR A 154 4.01 -0.12 14.60
C THR A 154 3.34 1.16 15.08
N LYS A 155 2.21 1.04 15.77
CA LYS A 155 1.49 2.16 16.37
C LYS A 155 2.27 2.85 17.49
N THR A 156 3.08 2.11 18.25
CA THR A 156 3.98 2.69 19.26
C THR A 156 5.07 3.52 18.59
N ILE A 157 5.62 3.07 17.46
CA ILE A 157 6.58 3.84 16.67
C ILE A 157 5.95 5.14 16.14
N ASP A 158 4.71 5.10 15.66
CA ASP A 158 3.98 6.31 15.24
C ASP A 158 3.71 7.27 16.40
N ASN A 159 3.39 6.76 17.59
CA ASN A 159 3.27 7.59 18.79
C ASN A 159 4.62 8.26 19.14
N TRP A 160 5.73 7.51 19.13
CA TRP A 160 7.06 8.07 19.38
C TRP A 160 7.46 9.13 18.35
N LYS A 161 7.06 8.98 17.08
CA LYS A 161 7.27 10.00 16.04
C LYS A 161 6.53 11.31 16.34
N ASN A 162 5.35 11.24 16.93
CA ASN A 162 4.55 12.42 17.28
C ASN A 162 5.03 13.08 18.58
N GLU A 163 5.39 12.25 19.58
CA GLU A 163 5.79 12.71 20.92
C GLU A 163 7.25 13.17 20.98
N HIS A 164 8.13 12.62 20.13
CA HIS A 164 9.57 12.88 20.16
C HIS A 164 10.10 13.34 18.79
N PRO A 165 10.23 14.67 18.58
CA PRO A 165 10.74 15.22 17.32
C PRO A 165 12.15 14.74 16.93
N GLU A 166 13.02 14.46 17.91
CA GLU A 166 14.37 13.94 17.66
C GLU A 166 14.36 12.54 17.05
N PHE A 167 13.41 11.71 17.46
CA PHE A 167 13.21 10.36 16.91
C PHE A 167 12.77 10.43 15.45
N LEU A 168 11.81 11.31 15.16
CA LEU A 168 11.34 11.58 13.80
C LEU A 168 12.47 12.14 12.91
N ARG A 169 13.26 13.09 13.43
CA ARG A 169 14.40 13.66 12.71
C ARG A 169 15.43 12.59 12.38
N SER A 170 15.70 11.67 13.31
CA SER A 170 16.64 10.56 13.10
C SER A 170 16.16 9.58 12.01
N ILE A 171 14.86 9.25 11.99
CA ILE A 171 14.26 8.44 10.90
C ILE A 171 14.43 9.14 9.55
N ARG A 172 14.04 10.41 9.46
CA ARG A 172 14.11 11.18 8.22
C ARG A 172 15.54 11.27 7.71
N ASN A 173 16.48 11.65 8.59
CA ASN A 173 17.88 11.77 8.23
C ASN A 173 18.47 10.44 7.79
N GLY A 174 18.15 9.34 8.47
CA GLY A 174 18.63 8.00 8.10
C GLY A 174 18.16 7.58 6.71
N ARG A 175 16.87 7.78 6.41
CA ARG A 175 16.30 7.48 5.09
C ARG A 175 16.88 8.37 4.00
N HIS A 176 16.96 9.68 4.25
CA HIS A 176 17.55 10.61 3.28
C HIS A 176 19.03 10.31 3.01
N ALA A 177 19.80 9.90 4.02
CA ALA A 177 21.20 9.50 3.85
C ALA A 177 21.30 8.23 2.99
N ALA A 178 20.47 7.22 3.25
CA ALA A 178 20.43 6.01 2.44
C ALA A 178 20.03 6.31 0.98
N ASP A 179 18.98 7.11 0.78
CA ASP A 179 18.52 7.52 -0.54
C ASP A 179 19.58 8.33 -1.30
N ALA A 180 20.33 9.20 -0.60
CA ALA A 180 21.42 9.99 -1.17
C ALA A 180 22.57 9.11 -1.67
N GLU A 181 22.94 8.05 -0.93
CA GLU A 181 23.98 7.11 -1.35
C GLU A 181 23.57 6.32 -2.59
N VAL A 182 22.31 5.89 -2.65
CA VAL A 182 21.75 5.23 -3.84
C VAL A 182 21.72 6.20 -5.02
N ALA A 183 21.34 7.47 -4.80
CA ALA A 183 21.34 8.48 -5.84
C ALA A 183 22.76 8.74 -6.38
N ASN A 184 23.77 8.78 -5.52
CA ASN A 184 25.18 8.91 -5.91
C ASN A 184 25.65 7.72 -6.75
N SER A 185 25.40 6.49 -6.26
CA SER A 185 25.73 5.25 -6.97
C SER A 185 25.03 5.17 -8.33
N MET A 186 23.77 5.57 -8.39
CA MET A 186 22.98 5.59 -9.63
C MET A 186 23.49 6.65 -10.61
N TYR A 187 23.94 7.81 -10.11
CA TYR A 187 24.59 8.84 -10.93
C TYR A 187 25.90 8.33 -11.54
N LEU A 188 26.76 7.68 -10.75
CA LEU A 188 27.98 7.04 -11.25
C LEU A 188 27.68 6.00 -12.32
N ASN A 189 26.64 5.18 -12.12
CA ASN A 189 26.19 4.20 -13.11
C ASN A 189 25.64 4.87 -14.39
N ALA A 190 24.92 6.00 -14.26
CA ALA A 190 24.42 6.76 -15.40
C ALA A 190 25.55 7.40 -16.23
N CYS A 191 26.62 7.86 -15.59
CA CYS A 191 27.79 8.44 -16.26
C CYS A 191 28.80 7.41 -16.75
N GLY A 192 28.76 6.19 -16.21
CA GLY A 192 29.85 5.23 -16.31
C GLY A 192 30.94 5.54 -15.28
N TYR A 193 31.56 4.49 -14.75
CA TYR A 193 32.62 4.63 -13.74
C TYR A 193 33.64 3.50 -13.89
N SER A 194 34.86 3.75 -13.39
CA SER A 194 35.91 2.73 -13.31
C SER A 194 36.21 2.44 -11.85
N HIS A 195 36.42 1.17 -11.53
CA HIS A 195 36.91 0.79 -10.21
C HIS A 195 38.05 -0.22 -10.33
N ASP A 196 39.00 -0.14 -9.39
CA ASP A 196 40.10 -1.08 -9.31
C ASP A 196 39.60 -2.40 -8.74
N ALA A 197 39.87 -3.48 -9.46
CA ALA A 197 39.50 -4.82 -9.08
C ALA A 197 40.73 -5.73 -9.13
N VAL A 198 40.82 -6.65 -8.18
CA VAL A 198 41.86 -7.69 -8.21
C VAL A 198 41.29 -8.91 -8.92
N HIS A 199 41.92 -9.31 -10.01
CA HIS A 199 41.66 -10.57 -10.67
C HIS A 199 42.49 -11.67 -10.01
N VAL A 200 41.79 -12.64 -9.42
CA VAL A 200 42.39 -13.79 -8.76
C VAL A 200 42.39 -14.95 -9.74
N SER A 201 43.58 -15.41 -10.13
CA SER A 201 43.77 -16.60 -10.97
C SER A 201 44.65 -17.62 -10.25
N VAL A 202 44.44 -18.92 -10.49
CA VAL A 202 45.33 -19.97 -9.98
C VAL A 202 46.07 -20.55 -11.17
N PHE A 203 47.40 -20.49 -11.13
CA PHE A 203 48.26 -21.08 -12.15
C PHE A 203 49.26 -22.01 -11.47
N MET A 204 49.28 -23.29 -11.88
CA MET A 204 50.14 -24.33 -11.30
C MET A 204 50.07 -24.48 -9.77
N GLY A 205 48.91 -24.23 -9.17
CA GLY A 205 48.71 -24.33 -7.72
C GLY A 205 49.12 -23.08 -6.93
N GLU A 206 49.65 -22.04 -7.60
CA GLU A 206 49.95 -20.75 -6.99
C GLU A 206 48.85 -19.73 -7.31
N VAL A 207 48.43 -18.95 -6.31
CA VAL A 207 47.41 -17.91 -6.46
C VAL A 207 48.09 -16.63 -6.94
N THR A 208 47.79 -16.21 -8.17
CA THR A 208 48.26 -14.94 -8.74
C THR A 208 47.18 -13.87 -8.62
N LEU A 209 47.56 -12.72 -8.08
CA LEU A 209 46.71 -11.53 -7.92
C LEU A 209 47.12 -10.49 -8.97
N THR A 210 46.26 -10.24 -9.96
CA THR A 210 46.51 -9.21 -10.99
C THR A 210 45.60 -8.02 -10.74
N ASN A 211 46.17 -6.83 -10.54
CA ASN A 211 45.38 -5.59 -10.43
C ASN A 211 44.85 -5.19 -11.80
N ILE A 212 43.54 -5.07 -11.94
CA ILE A 212 42.85 -4.69 -13.18
C ILE A 212 41.86 -3.56 -12.87
N THR A 213 41.92 -2.48 -13.64
CA THR A 213 40.87 -1.45 -13.60
C THR A 213 39.69 -1.88 -14.48
N LYS A 214 38.52 -2.12 -13.86
CA LYS A 214 37.29 -2.48 -14.58
C LYS A 214 36.50 -1.22 -14.91
N HIS A 215 36.31 -0.97 -16.20
CA HIS A 215 35.50 0.13 -16.71
C HIS A 215 34.05 -0.32 -16.95
N TYR A 216 33.10 0.38 -16.33
CA TYR A 216 31.66 0.17 -16.54
C TYR A 216 31.12 1.27 -17.45
N PRO A 217 30.54 0.92 -18.61
CA PRO A 217 29.98 1.92 -19.51
C PRO A 217 28.74 2.59 -18.88
N PRO A 218 28.38 3.80 -19.36
CA PRO A 218 27.15 4.48 -18.96
C PRO A 218 25.91 3.60 -19.15
N ASN A 219 25.07 3.49 -18.11
CA ASN A 219 23.81 2.77 -18.19
C ASN A 219 22.67 3.70 -18.65
N PHE A 220 22.13 3.43 -19.84
CA PHE A 220 21.03 4.20 -20.43
C PHE A 220 19.79 4.26 -19.53
N GLN A 221 19.43 3.17 -18.84
CA GLN A 221 18.24 3.16 -17.98
C GLN A 221 18.41 4.04 -16.75
N ALA A 222 19.60 4.01 -16.13
CA ALA A 222 19.92 4.89 -15.01
C ALA A 222 19.91 6.38 -15.45
N GLY A 223 20.51 6.68 -16.61
CA GLY A 223 20.48 8.03 -17.19
C GLY A 223 19.07 8.51 -17.53
N ARG A 224 18.25 7.66 -18.15
CA ARG A 224 16.85 7.96 -18.46
C ARG A 224 16.06 8.25 -17.19
N LEU A 225 16.17 7.40 -16.16
CA LEU A 225 15.45 7.57 -14.89
C LEU A 225 15.88 8.86 -14.17
N TRP A 226 17.18 9.17 -14.17
CA TRP A 226 17.71 10.41 -13.60
C TRP A 226 17.14 11.66 -14.28
N LEU A 227 17.13 11.66 -15.62
CA LEU A 227 16.66 12.79 -16.42
C LEU A 227 15.14 12.95 -16.35
N MET A 228 14.38 11.86 -16.28
CA MET A 228 12.93 11.90 -16.05
C MET A 228 12.59 12.51 -14.68
N ASN A 229 13.38 12.22 -13.65
CA ASN A 229 13.15 12.74 -12.29
C ASN A 229 13.56 14.21 -12.14
N ARG A 230 14.70 14.63 -12.71
CA ARG A 230 15.20 16.03 -12.57
C ARG A 230 14.72 16.99 -13.66
N GLN A 231 14.47 16.50 -14.87
CA GLN A 231 14.03 17.30 -16.02
C GLN A 231 12.75 16.72 -16.64
N PRO A 232 11.65 16.58 -15.86
CA PRO A 232 10.43 15.95 -16.34
C PRO A 232 9.81 16.71 -17.52
N LYS A 233 9.96 18.03 -17.59
CA LYS A 233 9.42 18.84 -18.71
C LYS A 233 9.99 18.44 -20.08
N LEU A 234 11.24 17.96 -20.11
CA LEU A 234 11.96 17.61 -21.34
C LEU A 234 11.94 16.10 -21.60
N TRP A 235 12.01 15.28 -20.54
CA TRP A 235 12.24 13.84 -20.64
C TRP A 235 11.03 12.97 -20.28
N LYS A 236 10.02 13.53 -19.61
CA LYS A 236 8.79 12.78 -19.33
C LYS A 236 8.00 12.64 -20.62
N GLU A 237 7.59 11.41 -20.91
CA GLU A 237 6.77 11.11 -22.07
C GLU A 237 5.45 11.90 -21.99
N LYS A 238 5.12 12.57 -23.08
CA LYS A 238 3.84 13.26 -23.22
C LYS A 238 2.79 12.20 -23.50
N VAL A 239 2.01 11.86 -22.48
CA VAL A 239 0.79 11.08 -22.70
C VAL A 239 -0.11 11.93 -23.59
N PRO A 240 -0.60 11.41 -24.73
CA PRO A 240 -1.57 12.14 -25.52
C PRO A 240 -2.77 12.46 -24.62
N PRO A 241 -3.43 13.62 -24.81
CA PRO A 241 -4.66 13.87 -24.09
C PRO A 241 -5.62 12.69 -24.31
N PRO A 242 -6.51 12.41 -23.34
CA PRO A 242 -7.57 11.44 -23.55
C PRO A 242 -8.24 11.77 -24.89
N ILE A 243 -8.33 10.78 -25.76
CA ILE A 243 -9.15 10.92 -26.95
C ILE A 243 -10.56 11.09 -26.40
N ASP A 244 -11.20 12.23 -26.66
CA ASP A 244 -12.61 12.43 -26.37
C ASP A 244 -13.36 11.47 -27.30
N VAL A 245 -13.58 10.26 -26.82
CA VAL A 245 -14.40 9.27 -27.51
C VAL A 245 -15.83 9.75 -27.28
N ASP A 246 -16.46 10.30 -28.32
CA ASP A 246 -17.88 10.60 -28.25
C ASP A 246 -18.60 9.29 -27.94
N ASN A 247 -19.30 9.23 -26.80
CA ASN A 247 -20.03 8.03 -26.39
C ASN A 247 -21.11 7.61 -27.41
N ASN A 248 -21.41 8.49 -28.37
CA ASN A 248 -22.33 8.26 -29.48
C ASN A 248 -21.69 7.52 -30.66
N ASP A 249 -20.35 7.45 -30.72
CA ASP A 249 -19.59 6.61 -31.68
C ASP A 249 -19.35 5.20 -31.13
N ILE A 250 -19.75 4.95 -29.88
CA ILE A 250 -19.75 3.61 -29.30
C ILE A 250 -20.96 2.88 -29.89
N ALA A 251 -20.71 1.84 -30.68
CA ALA A 251 -21.75 0.98 -31.24
C ALA A 251 -22.72 0.54 -30.14
N THR A 252 -24.01 0.58 -30.46
CA THR A 252 -25.07 0.15 -29.53
C THR A 252 -24.89 -1.32 -29.13
N ASP A 253 -25.44 -1.72 -27.99
CA ASP A 253 -25.35 -3.12 -27.52
C ASP A 253 -25.86 -4.12 -28.57
N GLU A 254 -26.85 -3.72 -29.37
CA GLU A 254 -27.40 -4.51 -30.47
C GLU A 254 -26.41 -4.63 -31.65
N GLU A 255 -25.77 -3.52 -32.05
CA GLU A 255 -24.74 -3.53 -33.10
C GLU A 255 -23.50 -4.32 -32.68
N LEU A 256 -23.08 -4.22 -31.41
CA LEU A 256 -21.99 -5.01 -30.84
C LEU A 256 -22.33 -6.51 -30.83
N ALA A 257 -23.58 -6.87 -30.52
CA ALA A 257 -24.05 -8.24 -30.60
C ALA A 257 -24.00 -8.76 -32.05
N ALA A 258 -24.44 -7.97 -33.02
CA ALA A 258 -24.39 -8.34 -34.43
C ALA A 258 -22.95 -8.53 -34.93
N ILE A 259 -22.03 -7.62 -34.59
CA ILE A 259 -20.59 -7.73 -34.93
C ILE A 259 -19.99 -9.02 -34.32
N ARG A 260 -20.40 -9.35 -33.09
CA ARG A 260 -19.96 -10.58 -32.39
C ARG A 260 -20.49 -11.83 -33.09
N GLU A 261 -21.76 -11.85 -33.44
CA GLU A 261 -22.39 -12.98 -34.15
C GLU A 261 -21.75 -13.20 -35.53
N ASP A 262 -21.48 -12.11 -36.26
CA ASP A 262 -20.76 -12.16 -37.53
C ASP A 262 -19.34 -12.69 -37.39
N SER A 263 -18.64 -12.30 -36.32
CA SER A 263 -17.30 -12.80 -36.01
C SER A 263 -17.33 -14.29 -35.66
N LEU A 264 -18.33 -14.75 -34.89
CA LEU A 264 -18.53 -16.16 -34.57
C LEU A 264 -18.88 -16.99 -35.81
N ARG A 265 -19.70 -16.46 -36.72
CA ARG A 265 -20.03 -17.09 -37.99
C ARG A 265 -18.79 -17.28 -38.87
N LYS A 266 -17.99 -16.23 -39.05
CA LYS A 266 -16.71 -16.31 -39.78
C LYS A 266 -15.76 -17.31 -39.14
N SER A 267 -15.68 -17.36 -37.81
CA SER A 267 -14.87 -18.34 -37.08
C SER A 267 -15.35 -19.78 -37.31
N ARG A 268 -16.67 -20.01 -37.29
CA ARG A 268 -17.26 -21.34 -37.57
C ARG A 268 -17.00 -21.79 -39.01
N GLU A 269 -17.18 -20.91 -39.98
CA GLU A 269 -16.87 -21.19 -41.38
C GLU A 269 -15.38 -21.51 -41.57
N ALA A 270 -14.49 -20.72 -40.96
CA ALA A 270 -13.06 -21.00 -40.98
C ALA A 270 -12.74 -22.35 -40.33
N ALA A 271 -13.34 -22.68 -39.18
CA ALA A 271 -13.17 -23.98 -38.54
C ALA A 271 -13.65 -25.13 -39.44
N LEU A 272 -14.81 -25.00 -40.08
CA LEU A 272 -15.32 -26.00 -41.03
C LEU A 272 -14.42 -26.16 -42.24
N THR A 273 -13.85 -25.08 -42.77
CA THR A 273 -12.90 -25.18 -43.89
C THR A 273 -11.60 -25.89 -43.48
N VAL A 274 -11.14 -25.69 -42.24
CA VAL A 274 -9.98 -26.37 -41.68
C VAL A 274 -10.28 -27.84 -41.43
N ILE A 275 -11.45 -28.17 -40.86
CA ILE A 275 -11.91 -29.55 -40.64
C ILE A 275 -12.05 -30.28 -41.98
N GLY A 276 -12.77 -29.71 -42.96
CA GLY A 276 -12.93 -30.32 -44.29
C GLY A 276 -11.62 -30.44 -45.07
N ARG A 277 -10.62 -29.59 -44.79
CA ARG A 277 -9.25 -29.77 -45.32
C ARG A 277 -8.51 -30.91 -44.60
N GLY A 278 -8.71 -31.07 -43.29
CA GLY A 278 -8.17 -32.17 -42.49
C GLY A 278 -8.73 -33.54 -42.89
N GLU A 279 -10.04 -33.63 -43.13
CA GLU A 279 -10.71 -34.85 -43.62
C GLU A 279 -10.18 -35.28 -44.99
N ARG A 280 -9.96 -34.34 -45.91
CA ARG A 280 -9.32 -34.60 -47.21
C ARG A 280 -7.88 -35.09 -47.09
N LEU A 281 -7.21 -34.81 -45.98
CA LEU A 281 -5.84 -35.26 -45.68
C LEU A 281 -5.81 -36.48 -44.72
N GLY A 282 -6.98 -37.04 -44.37
CA GLY A 282 -7.10 -38.21 -43.49
C GLY A 282 -6.93 -37.93 -41.99
N LEU A 283 -6.96 -36.67 -41.55
CA LEU A 283 -6.99 -36.31 -40.13
C LEU A 283 -8.45 -36.14 -39.66
N THR A 284 -8.98 -37.11 -38.92
CA THR A 284 -10.27 -37.00 -38.23
C THR A 284 -10.06 -36.45 -36.81
N ILE A 285 -10.71 -35.33 -36.48
CA ILE A 285 -10.76 -34.80 -35.12
C ILE A 285 -11.96 -35.44 -34.42
N ASP A 286 -11.70 -36.33 -33.45
CA ASP A 286 -12.75 -36.91 -32.62
C ASP A 286 -13.54 -35.80 -31.92
N GLN A 287 -14.84 -35.71 -32.22
CA GLN A 287 -15.75 -34.77 -31.58
C GLN A 287 -15.89 -35.17 -30.11
N VAL A 288 -15.35 -34.38 -29.18
CA VAL A 288 -15.63 -34.54 -27.75
C VAL A 288 -17.10 -34.13 -27.56
N SER A 289 -17.97 -35.12 -27.39
CA SER A 289 -19.37 -34.96 -27.02
C SER A 289 -19.44 -34.45 -25.58
N ASP A 290 -19.63 -33.15 -25.39
CA ASP A 290 -20.02 -32.58 -24.09
C ASP A 290 -21.45 -33.07 -23.78
N GLY A 291 -21.56 -33.96 -22.78
CA GLY A 291 -22.83 -34.52 -22.30
C GLY A 291 -23.67 -33.49 -21.55
N ASP A 292 -24.99 -33.71 -21.65
CA ASP A 292 -26.09 -32.96 -20.99
C ASP A 292 -25.91 -32.73 -19.48
#